data_AF-A0A0B4CTB6-F1
#
_entry.id   AF-A0A0B4CTB6-F1
#
_cell.length_a   1.000
_cell.length_b   1.000
_cell.length_c   1.000
_cell.angle_alpha   90.00
_cell.angle_beta   90.00
_cell.angle_gamma   90.00
#
_symmetry.space_group_name_H-M   'P 1'
#
loop_
_entity.id
_entity.type
_entity.pdbx_description
1 polymer ?
#
loop_
_entity_poly.entity_id
_entity_poly.type
_entity_poly.pdbx_seq_one_letter_code
_entity_poly.pdbx_strand_id
1 'polypeptide(L)'
;MHISAKDLAALIPPGFTLGVATAAFQIEGALDEDGRGPAGWDRFAARPGAIVEDHSPVVATDHYHRMPQDVALLKQLGVDSYRFSFSWPRIQPGGTGPANRTGLAFYDRLLDELLANGISPMATIYHWDTPLELDEAGGWMNRDTAYRLGEYAALVAEAFGDRVARWVTINEPATVSANGYAFGLHSPGKELALGAFPTVHHQLLGHGLAVQALRAARVPGEIGMTNVYSPMVPNSINPLDRISAGLMDLGQNRLYADPVLTGKYPDLIRAAKFFSSFDHPEEDLEIISQPLDFYGLNYYMPTKVAAGPGGGTVPSSMAEAMGSDLSATGSGATPFHVETWPEADITAYGWPVKPEYMAVALKEMADRYPNLPPVIITEGGASFEDIIVRDKSTNTRFIPDERRLKYISDHLETALRATAPGGVAESIDLRGYYVWSFLDNFEWSAGYNQPFGLLHVDFETLERTPKASYFWFQELIEERDLAAAAGAAIAQALVPDLVDTDQEAGSDDLPGGKGLVGSEAPDDGAPLGAGAQ
;
A
#
# COMPACT_ATOMS: atom_id res chain seq x y z
N MET A 1 7.31 18.46 -20.82
CA MET A 1 7.39 17.19 -21.58
C MET A 1 7.77 16.13 -20.56
N HIS A 2 6.95 15.10 -20.39
CA HIS A 2 7.28 13.92 -19.59
C HIS A 2 7.89 12.86 -20.52
N ILE A 3 8.58 11.87 -19.96
CA ILE A 3 9.11 10.72 -20.70
C ILE A 3 7.97 9.95 -21.38
N SER A 4 8.17 9.44 -22.60
CA SER A 4 7.14 8.64 -23.28
C SER A 4 6.88 7.32 -22.51
N ALA A 5 5.69 6.73 -22.66
CA ALA A 5 5.37 5.44 -22.04
C ALA A 5 6.40 4.36 -22.44
N LYS A 6 6.77 4.32 -23.72
CA LYS A 6 7.80 3.44 -24.26
C LYS A 6 9.19 3.64 -23.66
N ASP A 7 9.65 4.88 -23.55
CA ASP A 7 10.97 5.16 -22.97
C ASP A 7 11.01 4.86 -21.47
N LEU A 8 9.90 5.09 -20.76
CA LEU A 8 9.76 4.73 -19.35
C LEU A 8 9.71 3.22 -19.16
N ALA A 9 8.96 2.49 -20.01
CA ALA A 9 8.91 1.04 -20.02
C ALA A 9 10.31 0.40 -20.14
N ALA A 10 11.20 1.00 -20.95
CA ALA A 10 12.57 0.53 -21.09
C ALA A 10 13.44 0.68 -19.82
N LEU A 11 13.02 1.49 -18.84
CA LEU A 11 13.67 1.62 -17.53
C LEU A 11 13.16 0.61 -16.50
N ILE A 12 12.03 -0.05 -16.77
CA ILE A 12 11.39 -0.95 -15.81
C ILE A 12 12.15 -2.29 -15.79
N PRO A 13 12.68 -2.72 -14.63
CA PRO A 13 13.40 -3.98 -14.56
C PRO A 13 12.46 -5.19 -14.69
N PRO A 14 12.96 -6.35 -15.14
CA PRO A 14 12.17 -7.58 -15.19
C PRO A 14 11.57 -7.93 -13.81
N GLY A 15 10.29 -8.32 -13.79
CA GLY A 15 9.59 -8.69 -12.55
C GLY A 15 9.09 -7.49 -11.72
N PHE A 16 9.32 -6.25 -12.16
CA PHE A 16 8.76 -5.07 -11.51
C PHE A 16 7.23 -5.05 -11.66
N THR A 17 6.53 -4.92 -10.52
CA THR A 17 5.07 -4.89 -10.47
C THR A 17 4.53 -3.48 -10.72
N LEU A 18 3.68 -3.33 -11.74
CA LEU A 18 2.83 -2.16 -11.94
C LEU A 18 1.41 -2.49 -11.47
N GLY A 19 0.94 -1.76 -10.46
CA GLY A 19 -0.38 -1.98 -9.87
C GLY A 19 -1.15 -0.70 -9.63
N VAL A 20 -2.37 -0.87 -9.13
CA VAL A 20 -3.23 0.21 -8.64
C VAL A 20 -3.75 -0.15 -7.24
N ALA A 21 -4.06 0.86 -6.43
CA ALA A 21 -4.46 0.68 -5.04
C ALA A 21 -5.82 1.32 -4.72
N THR A 22 -6.52 0.74 -3.74
CA THR A 22 -7.76 1.25 -3.11
C THR A 22 -7.83 0.88 -1.62
N ALA A 23 -8.82 1.42 -0.91
CA ALA A 23 -9.15 1.05 0.47
C ALA A 23 -10.64 0.74 0.63
N ALA A 24 -10.96 -0.25 1.44
CA ALA A 24 -12.30 -0.77 1.66
C ALA A 24 -13.32 0.33 1.97
N PHE A 25 -13.10 1.10 3.04
CA PHE A 25 -14.04 2.14 3.46
C PHE A 25 -14.26 3.23 2.40
N GLN A 26 -13.25 3.48 1.55
CA GLN A 26 -13.31 4.56 0.55
C GLN A 26 -14.08 4.18 -0.72
N ILE A 27 -14.19 2.88 -1.04
CA ILE A 27 -14.83 2.41 -2.28
C ILE A 27 -16.03 1.48 -2.07
N GLU A 28 -16.08 0.70 -1.00
CA GLU A 28 -17.06 -0.40 -0.88
C GLU A 28 -18.50 0.11 -0.77
N GLY A 29 -18.75 1.04 0.15
CA GLY A 29 -20.12 1.37 0.56
C GLY A 29 -20.82 0.21 1.27
N ALA A 30 -22.15 0.14 1.16
CA ALA A 30 -22.97 -0.92 1.74
C ALA A 30 -22.68 -1.12 3.25
N LEU A 31 -22.70 -0.01 3.99
CA LEU A 31 -22.21 0.06 5.36
C LEU A 31 -23.09 -0.71 6.37
N ASP A 32 -24.35 -0.96 6.03
CA ASP A 32 -25.36 -1.66 6.84
C ASP A 32 -25.79 -3.02 6.26
N GLU A 33 -25.06 -3.53 5.24
CA GLU A 33 -25.39 -4.79 4.58
C GLU A 33 -24.60 -5.99 5.13
N ASP A 34 -25.20 -7.17 4.98
CA ASP A 34 -24.57 -8.47 5.21
C ASP A 34 -23.89 -8.64 6.58
N GLY A 35 -24.40 -7.94 7.58
CA GLY A 35 -23.95 -8.03 8.96
C GLY A 35 -22.63 -7.29 9.24
N ARG A 36 -22.20 -6.37 8.37
CA ARG A 36 -21.11 -5.44 8.68
C ARG A 36 -21.45 -4.63 9.95
N GLY A 37 -20.48 -4.52 10.85
CA GLY A 37 -20.56 -3.63 12.01
C GLY A 37 -20.18 -2.18 11.64
N PRO A 38 -20.50 -1.19 12.49
CA PRO A 38 -20.00 0.17 12.29
C PRO A 38 -18.50 0.26 12.56
N ALA A 39 -17.77 1.11 11.83
CA ALA A 39 -16.41 1.53 12.15
C ALA A 39 -16.40 2.89 12.86
N GLY A 40 -15.25 3.27 13.43
CA GLY A 40 -15.01 4.64 13.89
C GLY A 40 -15.23 5.67 12.79
N TRP A 41 -14.82 5.35 11.54
CA TRP A 41 -15.04 6.21 10.38
C TRP A 41 -16.52 6.41 10.02
N ASP A 42 -17.38 5.40 10.17
CA ASP A 42 -18.83 5.57 10.01
C ASP A 42 -19.36 6.64 10.97
N ARG A 43 -18.96 6.56 12.25
CA ARG A 43 -19.37 7.52 13.28
C ARG A 43 -18.79 8.91 13.02
N PHE A 44 -17.52 8.98 12.63
CA PHE A 44 -16.84 10.25 12.35
C PHE A 44 -17.51 10.95 11.16
N ALA A 45 -17.76 10.23 10.06
CA ALA A 45 -18.38 10.79 8.86
C ALA A 45 -19.84 11.22 9.09
N ALA A 46 -20.56 10.58 10.01
CA ALA A 46 -21.91 10.98 10.39
C ALA A 46 -21.98 12.26 11.25
N ARG A 47 -20.85 12.77 11.76
CA ARG A 47 -20.81 14.02 12.53
C ARG A 47 -20.94 15.21 11.57
N PRO A 48 -21.92 16.12 11.75
CA PRO A 48 -22.06 17.30 10.91
C PRO A 48 -20.79 18.14 10.88
N GLY A 49 -20.36 18.54 9.68
CA GLY A 49 -19.15 19.32 9.42
C GLY A 49 -17.84 18.55 9.52
N ALA A 50 -17.87 17.24 9.81
CA ALA A 50 -16.66 16.43 9.89
C ALA A 50 -16.09 16.08 8.51
N ILE A 51 -16.96 16.02 7.50
CA ILE A 51 -16.61 15.78 6.10
C ILE A 51 -16.98 17.05 5.32
N VAL A 52 -16.11 17.45 4.40
CA VAL A 52 -16.39 18.56 3.48
C VAL A 52 -17.72 18.30 2.75
N GLU A 53 -18.59 19.32 2.78
CA GLU A 53 -19.95 19.28 2.22
C GLU A 53 -20.88 18.20 2.81
N ASP A 54 -20.53 17.66 3.99
CA ASP A 54 -21.25 16.56 4.64
C ASP A 54 -21.43 15.33 3.72
N HIS A 55 -20.45 15.10 2.84
CA HIS A 55 -20.44 13.91 1.98
C HIS A 55 -20.50 12.63 2.82
N SER A 56 -21.29 11.66 2.34
CA SER A 56 -21.54 10.41 3.05
C SER A 56 -20.85 9.22 2.36
N PRO A 57 -20.11 8.37 3.10
CA PRO A 57 -19.47 7.16 2.57
C PRO A 57 -20.43 5.97 2.46
N VAL A 58 -21.73 6.14 2.77
CA VAL A 58 -22.72 5.04 2.76
C VAL A 58 -22.75 4.29 1.41
N VAL A 59 -22.67 5.05 0.32
CA VAL A 59 -22.60 4.49 -1.04
C VAL A 59 -21.15 4.38 -1.52
N ALA A 60 -20.30 5.37 -1.22
CA ALA A 60 -18.93 5.45 -1.75
C ALA A 60 -18.93 5.32 -3.28
N THR A 61 -18.20 4.33 -3.82
CA THR A 61 -18.27 3.99 -5.26
C THR A 61 -19.18 2.81 -5.53
N ASP A 62 -19.83 2.24 -4.50
CA ASP A 62 -20.66 1.04 -4.58
C ASP A 62 -19.88 -0.19 -5.08
N HIS A 63 -18.57 -0.25 -4.79
CA HIS A 63 -17.71 -1.37 -5.18
C HIS A 63 -18.21 -2.70 -4.61
N TYR A 64 -18.87 -2.69 -3.45
CA TYR A 64 -19.43 -3.91 -2.85
C TYR A 64 -20.36 -4.66 -3.81
N HIS A 65 -21.19 -3.92 -4.55
CA HIS A 65 -22.11 -4.48 -5.54
C HIS A 65 -21.51 -4.53 -6.95
N ARG A 66 -20.58 -3.63 -7.26
CA ARG A 66 -20.01 -3.43 -8.61
C ARG A 66 -18.65 -4.07 -8.80
N MET A 67 -18.17 -4.86 -7.84
CA MET A 67 -16.88 -5.55 -7.91
C MET A 67 -16.62 -6.23 -9.26
N PRO A 68 -17.55 -7.00 -9.87
CA PRO A 68 -17.29 -7.62 -11.17
C PRO A 68 -17.01 -6.61 -12.29
N GLN A 69 -17.68 -5.45 -12.28
CA GLN A 69 -17.44 -4.36 -13.24
C GLN A 69 -16.06 -3.75 -13.02
N ASP A 70 -15.69 -3.51 -11.76
CA ASP A 70 -14.41 -2.90 -11.41
C ASP A 70 -13.23 -3.86 -11.71
N VAL A 71 -13.37 -5.17 -11.48
CA VAL A 71 -12.36 -6.16 -11.88
C VAL A 71 -12.24 -6.30 -13.40
N ALA A 72 -13.35 -6.21 -14.13
CA ALA A 72 -13.30 -6.19 -15.60
C ALA A 72 -12.51 -4.96 -16.13
N LEU A 73 -12.63 -3.81 -15.46
CA LEU A 73 -11.83 -2.62 -15.78
C LEU A 73 -10.35 -2.81 -15.37
N LEU A 74 -10.04 -3.42 -14.22
CA LEU A 74 -8.65 -3.77 -13.87
C LEU A 74 -8.02 -4.68 -14.94
N LYS A 75 -8.79 -5.67 -15.44
CA LYS A 75 -8.33 -6.55 -16.51
C LYS A 75 -8.05 -5.78 -17.80
N GLN A 76 -8.93 -4.85 -18.15
CA GLN A 76 -8.72 -4.00 -19.33
C GLN A 76 -7.48 -3.14 -19.17
N LEU A 77 -7.24 -2.57 -17.98
CA LEU A 77 -6.05 -1.76 -17.69
C LEU A 77 -4.74 -2.57 -17.83
N GLY A 78 -4.80 -3.87 -17.59
CA GLY A 78 -3.66 -4.78 -17.76
C GLY A 78 -2.69 -4.84 -16.58
N VAL A 79 -3.06 -4.30 -15.42
CA VAL A 79 -2.20 -4.30 -14.22
C VAL A 79 -1.77 -5.70 -13.80
N ASP A 80 -0.54 -5.82 -13.28
CA ASP A 80 -0.05 -7.08 -12.74
C ASP A 80 -0.71 -7.40 -11.40
N SER A 81 -1.03 -6.36 -10.63
CA SER A 81 -1.51 -6.50 -9.27
C SER A 81 -2.51 -5.41 -8.88
N TYR A 82 -3.47 -5.81 -8.04
CA TYR A 82 -4.42 -4.91 -7.41
C TYR A 82 -4.20 -4.94 -5.90
N ARG A 83 -3.91 -3.77 -5.33
CA ARG A 83 -3.85 -3.57 -3.89
C ARG A 83 -5.20 -3.09 -3.37
N PHE A 84 -5.77 -3.82 -2.43
CA PHE A 84 -7.00 -3.44 -1.73
C PHE A 84 -6.85 -3.65 -0.23
N SER A 85 -7.86 -3.30 0.56
CA SER A 85 -7.92 -3.67 1.98
C SER A 85 -9.13 -4.53 2.30
N PHE A 86 -8.99 -5.38 3.30
CA PHE A 86 -10.14 -6.01 3.94
C PHE A 86 -10.80 -5.00 4.89
N SER A 87 -12.12 -4.99 4.97
CA SER A 87 -12.85 -4.21 5.96
C SER A 87 -12.95 -5.00 7.26
N TRP A 88 -12.25 -4.53 8.30
CA TRP A 88 -12.29 -5.15 9.62
C TRP A 88 -13.72 -5.30 10.16
N PRO A 89 -14.57 -4.27 10.19
CA PRO A 89 -15.94 -4.41 10.68
C PRO A 89 -16.85 -5.21 9.73
N ARG A 90 -16.45 -5.47 8.48
CA ARG A 90 -17.22 -6.39 7.63
C ARG A 90 -16.93 -7.85 7.97
N ILE A 91 -15.66 -8.18 8.21
CA ILE A 91 -15.22 -9.54 8.53
C ILE A 91 -15.39 -9.86 10.02
N GLN A 92 -15.17 -8.91 10.91
CA GLN A 92 -15.31 -9.06 12.36
C GLN A 92 -16.00 -7.82 12.94
N PRO A 93 -17.36 -7.74 12.87
CA PRO A 93 -18.15 -6.54 13.16
C PRO A 93 -17.82 -5.77 14.44
N GLY A 94 -17.64 -6.46 15.56
CA GLY A 94 -17.28 -5.83 16.84
C GLY A 94 -15.79 -5.86 17.16
N GLY A 95 -14.93 -6.19 16.19
CA GLY A 95 -13.49 -6.35 16.36
C GLY A 95 -13.06 -7.48 17.28
N THR A 96 -13.99 -8.36 17.68
CA THR A 96 -13.76 -9.54 18.51
C THR A 96 -14.68 -10.68 18.09
N GLY A 97 -14.32 -11.92 18.45
CA GLY A 97 -15.14 -13.10 18.17
C GLY A 97 -14.94 -13.66 16.75
N PRO A 98 -15.85 -14.54 16.30
CA PRO A 98 -15.70 -15.24 15.02
C PRO A 98 -15.91 -14.32 13.82
N ALA A 99 -15.38 -14.72 12.66
CA ALA A 99 -15.61 -14.01 11.42
C ALA A 99 -17.08 -14.10 10.95
N ASN A 100 -17.60 -12.99 10.44
CA ASN A 100 -18.82 -12.91 9.66
C ASN A 100 -18.63 -13.61 8.32
N ARG A 101 -19.33 -14.72 8.12
CA ARG A 101 -19.21 -15.55 6.91
C ARG A 101 -19.60 -14.80 5.63
N THR A 102 -20.60 -13.93 5.68
CA THR A 102 -21.01 -13.18 4.49
C THR A 102 -19.99 -12.10 4.15
N GLY A 103 -19.40 -11.45 5.16
CA GLY A 103 -18.27 -10.55 4.99
C GLY A 103 -17.06 -11.24 4.34
N LEU A 104 -16.72 -12.46 4.78
CA LEU A 104 -15.68 -13.26 4.11
C LEU A 104 -16.04 -13.59 2.65
N ALA A 105 -17.31 -13.92 2.37
CA ALA A 105 -17.76 -14.31 1.03
C ALA A 105 -17.63 -13.20 -0.02
N PHE A 106 -17.66 -11.92 0.37
CA PHE A 106 -17.35 -10.82 -0.56
C PHE A 106 -15.90 -10.88 -1.04
N TYR A 107 -14.96 -10.97 -0.10
CA TYR A 107 -13.54 -11.01 -0.45
C TYR A 107 -13.10 -12.31 -1.09
N ASP A 108 -13.75 -13.43 -0.75
CA ASP A 108 -13.58 -14.72 -1.43
C ASP A 108 -13.86 -14.58 -2.93
N ARG A 109 -14.99 -13.97 -3.29
CA ARG A 109 -15.35 -13.69 -4.69
C ARG A 109 -14.40 -12.69 -5.34
N LEU A 110 -13.99 -11.64 -4.63
CA LEU A 110 -13.04 -10.67 -5.18
C LEU A 110 -11.70 -11.34 -5.53
N LEU A 111 -11.15 -12.15 -4.63
CA LEU A 111 -9.90 -12.87 -4.86
C LEU A 111 -10.00 -13.84 -6.04
N ASP A 112 -11.09 -14.61 -6.12
CA ASP A 112 -11.33 -15.52 -7.24
C ASP A 112 -11.45 -14.77 -8.57
N GLU A 113 -12.16 -13.65 -8.60
CA GLU A 113 -12.34 -12.84 -9.81
C GLU A 113 -11.02 -12.20 -10.26
N LEU A 114 -10.18 -11.71 -9.32
CA LEU A 114 -8.85 -11.18 -9.64
C LEU A 114 -7.95 -12.25 -10.24
N LEU A 115 -7.85 -13.41 -9.59
CA LEU A 115 -7.00 -14.51 -10.05
C LEU A 115 -7.47 -15.10 -11.38
N ALA A 116 -8.78 -15.22 -11.59
CA ALA A 116 -9.35 -15.64 -12.87
C ALA A 116 -8.97 -14.68 -14.02
N ASN A 117 -8.74 -13.41 -13.70
CA ASN A 117 -8.29 -12.38 -14.64
C ASN A 117 -6.76 -12.23 -14.69
N GLY A 118 -6.00 -13.04 -13.96
CA GLY A 118 -4.54 -13.00 -13.92
C GLY A 118 -3.97 -11.80 -13.17
N ILE A 119 -4.75 -11.21 -12.26
CA ILE A 119 -4.33 -10.07 -11.45
C ILE A 119 -3.91 -10.58 -10.07
N SER A 120 -2.66 -10.32 -9.69
CA SER A 120 -2.09 -10.74 -8.42
C SER A 120 -2.68 -9.93 -7.25
N PRO A 121 -3.25 -10.54 -6.20
CA PRO A 121 -3.77 -9.80 -5.06
C PRO A 121 -2.67 -9.30 -4.12
N MET A 122 -2.70 -8.01 -3.78
CA MET A 122 -2.02 -7.46 -2.60
C MET A 122 -3.08 -7.01 -1.59
N ALA A 123 -3.20 -7.69 -0.45
CA ALA A 123 -4.27 -7.44 0.49
C ALA A 123 -3.77 -6.74 1.76
N THR A 124 -4.41 -5.63 2.11
CA THR A 124 -4.13 -4.87 3.33
C THR A 124 -5.08 -5.31 4.44
N ILE A 125 -4.55 -5.77 5.57
CA ILE A 125 -5.34 -6.25 6.71
C ILE A 125 -6.07 -5.07 7.37
N TYR A 126 -5.34 -4.00 7.69
CA TYR A 126 -5.93 -2.82 8.33
C TYR A 126 -5.67 -1.53 7.54
N HIS A 127 -6.76 -0.90 7.12
CA HIS A 127 -6.76 0.41 6.45
C HIS A 127 -7.78 1.35 7.12
N TRP A 128 -7.47 1.69 8.38
CA TRP A 128 -8.07 2.78 9.17
C TRP A 128 -9.49 2.56 9.69
N ASP A 129 -10.22 1.56 9.19
CA ASP A 129 -11.61 1.27 9.55
C ASP A 129 -11.72 0.43 10.83
N THR A 130 -11.18 0.93 11.95
CA THR A 130 -11.29 0.27 13.26
C THR A 130 -12.76 0.04 13.63
N PRO A 131 -13.19 -1.19 13.99
CA PRO A 131 -14.54 -1.46 14.48
C PRO A 131 -14.93 -0.52 15.63
N LEU A 132 -16.16 0.00 15.59
CA LEU A 132 -16.60 1.08 16.48
C LEU A 132 -16.51 0.67 17.95
N GLU A 133 -16.82 -0.58 18.28
CA GLU A 133 -16.74 -1.09 19.65
C GLU A 133 -15.31 -1.03 20.21
N LEU A 134 -14.30 -1.30 19.38
CA LEU A 134 -12.89 -1.14 19.77
C LEU A 134 -12.53 0.32 19.91
N ASP A 135 -12.99 1.16 18.98
CA ASP A 135 -12.71 2.60 18.96
C ASP A 135 -13.31 3.32 20.20
N GLU A 136 -14.54 2.97 20.58
CA GLU A 136 -15.22 3.42 21.80
C GLU A 136 -14.55 2.88 23.07
N ALA A 137 -13.99 1.68 23.03
CA ALA A 137 -13.20 1.09 24.12
C ALA A 137 -11.78 1.69 24.24
N GLY A 138 -11.50 2.78 23.53
CA GLY A 138 -10.24 3.52 23.57
C GLY A 138 -9.46 3.49 22.26
N GLY A 139 -9.85 2.63 21.32
CA GLY A 139 -9.19 2.46 20.02
C GLY A 139 -7.71 2.13 20.17
N TRP A 140 -6.86 2.74 19.38
CA TRP A 140 -5.41 2.53 19.43
C TRP A 140 -4.73 3.09 20.69
N MET A 141 -5.43 3.85 21.54
CA MET A 141 -4.92 4.17 22.87
C MET A 141 -5.02 2.97 23.82
N ASN A 142 -5.92 2.03 23.53
CA ASN A 142 -6.05 0.78 24.27
C ASN A 142 -5.16 -0.29 23.63
N ARG A 143 -4.28 -0.88 24.43
CA ARG A 143 -3.39 -1.96 24.00
C ARG A 143 -4.14 -3.17 23.46
N ASP A 144 -5.34 -3.46 23.98
CA ASP A 144 -6.15 -4.61 23.55
C ASP A 144 -6.39 -4.61 22.03
N THR A 145 -6.54 -3.44 21.42
CA THR A 145 -6.72 -3.26 19.97
C THR A 145 -5.60 -3.89 19.15
N ALA A 146 -4.35 -3.88 19.64
CA ALA A 146 -3.22 -4.55 18.99
C ALA A 146 -3.41 -6.06 18.94
N TYR A 147 -3.86 -6.66 20.05
CA TYR A 147 -4.17 -8.09 20.12
C TYR A 147 -5.36 -8.46 19.24
N ARG A 148 -6.38 -7.60 19.17
CA ARG A 148 -7.52 -7.79 18.26
C ARG A 148 -7.11 -7.77 16.80
N LEU A 149 -6.17 -6.90 16.41
CA LEU A 149 -5.64 -6.92 15.05
C LEU A 149 -4.93 -8.24 14.74
N GLY A 150 -4.18 -8.81 15.70
CA GLY A 150 -3.57 -10.13 15.56
C GLY A 150 -4.60 -11.26 15.40
N GLU A 151 -5.67 -11.25 16.21
CA GLU A 151 -6.79 -12.22 16.10
C GLU A 151 -7.49 -12.11 14.74
N TYR A 152 -7.75 -10.88 14.30
CA TYR A 152 -8.34 -10.61 12.99
C TYR A 152 -7.45 -11.04 11.83
N ALA A 153 -6.15 -10.76 11.92
CA ALA A 153 -5.15 -11.21 10.95
C ALA A 153 -5.15 -12.74 10.80
N ALA A 154 -5.30 -13.49 11.90
CA ALA A 154 -5.40 -14.94 11.85
C ALA A 154 -6.65 -15.42 11.08
N LEU A 155 -7.81 -14.77 11.28
CA LEU A 155 -9.05 -15.11 10.58
C LEU A 155 -8.93 -14.91 9.06
N VAL A 156 -8.35 -13.79 8.62
CA VAL A 156 -8.16 -13.53 7.18
C VAL A 156 -7.07 -14.40 6.57
N ALA A 157 -6.03 -14.74 7.33
CA ALA A 157 -4.99 -15.67 6.90
C ALA A 157 -5.54 -17.08 6.70
N GLU A 158 -6.39 -17.55 7.62
CA GLU A 158 -7.07 -18.85 7.49
C GLU A 158 -7.99 -18.89 6.27
N ALA A 159 -8.73 -17.81 6.01
CA ALA A 159 -9.69 -17.75 4.91
C ALA A 159 -9.05 -17.58 3.53
N PHE A 160 -7.97 -16.79 3.43
CA PHE A 160 -7.46 -16.29 2.14
C PHE A 160 -5.94 -16.51 1.94
N GLY A 161 -5.29 -17.17 2.90
CA GLY A 161 -3.85 -17.43 2.89
C GLY A 161 -3.31 -18.01 1.60
N ASP A 162 -4.09 -18.87 0.94
CA ASP A 162 -3.74 -19.62 -0.25
C ASP A 162 -3.66 -18.79 -1.54
N ARG A 163 -4.31 -17.61 -1.58
CA ARG A 163 -4.54 -16.83 -2.81
C ARG A 163 -3.90 -15.44 -2.82
N VAL A 164 -3.57 -14.90 -1.65
CA VAL A 164 -2.97 -13.56 -1.55
C VAL A 164 -1.46 -13.64 -1.74
N ALA A 165 -0.96 -12.98 -2.78
CA ALA A 165 0.47 -12.97 -3.11
C ALA A 165 1.28 -12.07 -2.16
N ARG A 166 0.68 -10.95 -1.70
CA ARG A 166 1.34 -10.01 -0.79
C ARG A 166 0.38 -9.48 0.27
N TRP A 167 0.83 -9.49 1.51
CA TRP A 167 0.08 -9.04 2.68
C TRP A 167 0.66 -7.74 3.22
N VAL A 168 -0.16 -6.70 3.29
CA VAL A 168 0.17 -5.47 4.03
C VAL A 168 -0.58 -5.53 5.35
N THR A 169 0.15 -5.60 6.45
CA THR A 169 -0.45 -5.67 7.80
C THR A 169 -1.21 -4.40 8.17
N ILE A 170 -0.59 -3.24 8.05
CA ILE A 170 -1.16 -1.92 8.37
C ILE A 170 -0.79 -0.94 7.26
N ASN A 171 -1.75 -0.11 6.87
CA ASN A 171 -1.50 1.09 6.07
C ASN A 171 -1.36 2.34 6.95
N GLU A 172 -0.26 3.08 6.78
CA GLU A 172 -0.04 4.42 7.33
C GLU A 172 -0.37 4.60 8.82
N PRO A 173 0.31 3.86 9.73
CA PRO A 173 0.16 4.09 11.17
C PRO A 173 0.49 5.55 11.56
N ALA A 174 1.32 6.24 10.78
CA ALA A 174 1.62 7.66 10.95
C ALA A 174 0.39 8.55 10.76
N THR A 175 -0.36 8.36 9.68
CA THR A 175 -1.57 9.14 9.37
C THR A 175 -2.66 8.86 10.41
N VAL A 176 -2.87 7.60 10.81
CA VAL A 176 -3.83 7.25 11.87
C VAL A 176 -3.48 7.94 13.20
N SER A 177 -2.21 7.88 13.62
CA SER A 177 -1.78 8.47 14.90
C SER A 177 -1.85 10.00 14.87
N ALA A 178 -1.33 10.62 13.81
CA ALA A 178 -1.28 12.08 13.70
C ALA A 178 -2.69 12.66 13.47
N ASN A 179 -3.35 12.28 12.38
CA ASN A 179 -4.62 12.90 12.00
C ASN A 179 -5.79 12.37 12.84
N GLY A 180 -5.77 11.10 13.25
CA GLY A 180 -6.86 10.51 14.04
C GLY A 180 -6.82 10.85 15.52
N TYR A 181 -5.62 10.85 16.13
CA TYR A 181 -5.46 10.93 17.58
C TYR A 181 -4.75 12.19 18.09
N ALA A 182 -3.80 12.75 17.34
CA ALA A 182 -3.10 13.96 17.78
C ALA A 182 -3.87 15.23 17.40
N PHE A 183 -4.39 15.31 16.18
CA PHE A 183 -4.97 16.52 15.59
C PHE A 183 -6.49 16.47 15.37
N GLY A 184 -7.12 15.30 15.46
CA GLY A 184 -8.59 15.16 15.37
C GLY A 184 -9.20 15.37 13.98
N LEU A 185 -8.38 15.33 12.93
CA LEU A 185 -8.75 15.58 11.53
C LEU A 185 -9.47 14.38 10.92
N HIS A 186 -9.07 13.18 11.32
CA HIS A 186 -9.61 11.90 10.86
C HIS A 186 -10.26 11.17 12.04
N SER A 187 -11.01 10.10 11.77
CA SER A 187 -11.48 9.19 12.82
C SER A 187 -10.32 8.70 13.71
N PRO A 188 -10.45 8.65 15.04
CA PRO A 188 -11.66 8.92 15.85
C PRO A 188 -11.94 10.40 16.19
N GLY A 189 -11.15 11.33 15.66
CA GLY A 189 -11.34 12.77 15.90
C GLY A 189 -10.87 13.23 17.27
N LYS A 190 -9.81 12.62 17.81
CA LYS A 190 -9.23 12.99 19.12
C LYS A 190 -8.12 14.03 18.94
N GLU A 191 -8.03 14.97 19.88
CA GLU A 191 -7.04 16.07 19.90
C GLU A 191 -6.07 15.89 21.09
N LEU A 192 -5.29 14.82 21.09
CA LEU A 192 -4.43 14.47 22.23
C LEU A 192 -3.04 15.10 22.15
N ALA A 193 -2.67 15.72 21.02
CA ALA A 193 -1.31 16.16 20.73
C ALA A 193 -0.27 15.04 21.06
N LEU A 194 0.75 15.33 21.87
CA LEU A 194 1.76 14.34 22.30
C LEU A 194 1.16 13.18 23.12
N GLY A 195 -0.04 13.33 23.67
CA GLY A 195 -0.78 12.25 24.34
C GLY A 195 -1.16 11.10 23.41
N ALA A 196 -1.06 11.28 22.08
CA ALA A 196 -1.32 10.24 21.09
C ALA A 196 -0.18 9.22 20.94
N PHE A 197 1.02 9.44 21.50
CA PHE A 197 2.16 8.53 21.29
C PHE A 197 1.90 7.04 21.58
N PRO A 198 1.06 6.64 22.57
CA PRO A 198 0.72 5.24 22.76
C PRO A 198 0.09 4.57 21.52
N THR A 199 -0.63 5.30 20.65
CA THR A 199 -1.20 4.74 19.42
C THR A 199 -0.14 4.28 18.44
N VAL A 200 1.03 4.94 18.44
CA VAL A 200 2.14 4.52 17.60
C VAL A 200 2.61 3.14 18.04
N HIS A 201 2.83 2.96 19.35
CA HIS A 201 3.29 1.69 19.88
C HIS A 201 2.29 0.56 19.66
N HIS A 202 1.00 0.78 19.96
CA HIS A 202 -0.01 -0.27 19.81
C HIS A 202 -0.28 -0.64 18.35
N GLN A 203 -0.22 0.30 17.41
CA GLN A 203 -0.31 -0.04 15.99
C GLN A 203 0.88 -0.87 15.53
N LEU A 204 2.11 -0.50 15.90
CA LEU A 204 3.29 -1.28 15.54
C LEU A 204 3.28 -2.66 16.20
N LEU A 205 2.80 -2.78 17.44
CA LEU A 205 2.59 -4.07 18.09
C LEU A 205 1.56 -4.91 17.34
N GLY A 206 0.44 -4.32 16.94
CA GLY A 206 -0.59 -4.97 16.14
C GLY A 206 -0.05 -5.44 14.78
N HIS A 207 0.82 -4.65 14.14
CA HIS A 207 1.58 -5.06 12.96
C HIS A 207 2.37 -6.34 13.22
N GLY A 208 3.21 -6.36 14.26
CA GLY A 208 4.02 -7.52 14.61
C GLY A 208 3.20 -8.78 14.92
N LEU A 209 2.08 -8.61 15.64
CA LEU A 209 1.14 -9.70 15.93
C LEU A 209 0.46 -10.22 14.65
N ALA A 210 0.13 -9.34 13.71
CA ALA A 210 -0.40 -9.74 12.41
C ALA A 210 0.64 -10.50 11.56
N VAL A 211 1.92 -10.09 11.59
CA VAL A 211 3.01 -10.85 10.96
C VAL A 211 3.09 -12.27 11.57
N GLN A 212 3.07 -12.39 12.90
CA GLN A 212 3.10 -13.69 13.56
C GLN A 212 1.90 -14.56 13.18
N ALA A 213 0.69 -14.00 13.11
CA ALA A 213 -0.51 -14.72 12.72
C ALA A 213 -0.42 -15.26 11.28
N LEU A 214 -0.01 -14.42 10.33
CA LEU A 214 0.19 -14.80 8.93
C LEU A 214 1.25 -15.90 8.78
N ARG A 215 2.38 -15.79 9.49
CA ARG A 215 3.44 -16.82 9.49
C ARG A 215 2.98 -18.12 10.13
N ALA A 216 2.20 -18.06 11.22
CA ALA A 216 1.63 -19.24 11.87
C ALA A 216 0.65 -19.99 10.95
N ALA A 217 -0.13 -19.25 10.15
CA ALA A 217 -0.99 -19.80 9.10
C ALA A 217 -0.21 -20.34 7.88
N ARG A 218 1.11 -20.10 7.82
CA ARG A 218 2.02 -20.50 6.73
C ARG A 218 1.56 -19.98 5.36
N VAL A 219 1.12 -18.73 5.32
CA VAL A 219 0.78 -18.10 4.03
C VAL A 219 2.01 -18.14 3.11
N PRO A 220 1.87 -18.55 1.84
CA PRO A 220 2.95 -18.54 0.85
C PRO A 220 3.32 -17.12 0.38
N GLY A 221 2.41 -16.14 0.54
CA GLY A 221 2.63 -14.77 0.11
C GLY A 221 3.66 -14.00 0.95
N GLU A 222 4.22 -12.95 0.36
CA GLU A 222 5.16 -12.02 1.01
C GLU A 222 4.41 -11.16 2.04
N ILE A 223 5.04 -10.84 3.18
CA ILE A 223 4.44 -10.05 4.27
C ILE A 223 5.22 -8.76 4.48
N GLY A 224 4.51 -7.64 4.56
CA GLY A 224 5.07 -6.31 4.80
C GLY A 224 4.15 -5.39 5.60
N MET A 225 4.62 -4.16 5.78
CA MET A 225 3.87 -3.03 6.32
C MET A 225 4.01 -1.86 5.35
N THR A 226 3.00 -1.00 5.30
CA THR A 226 3.06 0.23 4.51
C THR A 226 3.02 1.44 5.44
N ASN A 227 3.90 2.41 5.23
CA ASN A 227 3.79 3.71 5.87
C ASN A 227 4.07 4.85 4.90
N VAL A 228 3.47 6.00 5.17
CA VAL A 228 3.79 7.24 4.48
C VAL A 228 5.20 7.70 4.84
N TYR A 229 5.93 8.18 3.85
CA TYR A 229 7.24 8.78 4.03
C TYR A 229 7.29 10.13 3.31
N SER A 230 7.74 11.15 4.03
CA SER A 230 7.97 12.48 3.46
C SER A 230 9.37 12.95 3.80
N PRO A 231 10.23 13.25 2.80
CA PRO A 231 11.50 13.93 3.04
C PRO A 231 11.26 15.29 3.71
N MET A 232 11.85 15.49 4.88
CA MET A 232 11.72 16.72 5.65
C MET A 232 12.84 17.69 5.26
N VAL A 233 12.47 18.77 4.57
CA VAL A 233 13.41 19.70 3.96
C VAL A 233 13.50 20.97 4.81
N PRO A 234 14.68 21.36 5.32
CA PRO A 234 14.80 22.63 6.03
C PRO A 234 14.56 23.81 5.07
N ASN A 235 13.77 24.79 5.49
CA ASN A 235 13.42 25.96 4.68
C ASN A 235 14.63 26.79 4.28
N SER A 236 15.67 26.81 5.11
CA SER A 236 16.89 27.56 4.84
C SER A 236 18.13 26.91 5.45
N ILE A 237 19.28 27.56 5.27
CA ILE A 237 20.54 27.18 5.93
C ILE A 237 20.55 27.50 7.44
N ASN A 238 19.51 28.13 7.98
CA ASN A 238 19.36 28.40 9.40
C ASN A 238 19.45 27.07 10.19
N PRO A 239 20.35 26.95 11.18
CA PRO A 239 20.46 25.75 12.01
C PRO A 239 19.14 25.35 12.69
N LEU A 240 18.28 26.32 13.03
CA LEU A 240 16.98 26.03 13.65
C LEU A 240 16.01 25.35 12.69
N ASP A 241 16.03 25.69 11.40
CA ASP A 241 15.19 25.02 10.39
C ASP A 241 15.63 23.56 10.23
N ARG A 242 16.95 23.29 10.27
CA ARG A 242 17.50 21.93 10.23
C ARG A 242 17.09 21.10 11.44
N ILE A 243 17.15 21.68 12.64
CA ILE A 243 16.68 21.01 13.86
C ILE A 243 15.18 20.72 13.75
N SER A 244 14.40 21.68 13.27
CA SER A 244 12.95 21.56 13.10
C SER A 244 12.58 20.45 12.11
N ALA A 245 13.22 20.43 10.93
CA ALA A 245 13.05 19.37 9.94
C ALA A 245 13.43 18.00 10.52
N GLY A 246 14.52 17.92 11.30
CA GLY A 246 14.94 16.70 11.98
C GLY A 246 13.94 16.20 13.03
N LEU A 247 13.28 17.09 13.77
CA LEU A 247 12.22 16.73 14.72
C LEU A 247 10.96 16.24 14.00
N MET A 248 10.62 16.85 12.86
CA MET A 248 9.48 16.40 12.04
C MET A 248 9.78 15.05 11.36
N ASP A 249 11.01 14.81 10.90
CA ASP A 249 11.43 13.51 10.34
C ASP A 249 11.40 12.41 11.40
N LEU A 250 11.79 12.75 12.63
CA LEU A 250 11.65 11.86 13.77
C LEU A 250 10.19 11.45 13.96
N GLY A 251 9.28 12.42 14.01
CA GLY A 251 7.86 12.19 14.30
C GLY A 251 7.10 11.50 13.15
N GLN A 252 7.34 11.89 11.90
CA GLN A 252 6.60 11.40 10.73
C GLN A 252 7.14 10.06 10.21
N ASN A 253 8.48 9.94 10.12
CA ASN A 253 9.11 8.83 9.41
C ASN A 253 9.68 7.81 10.40
N ARG A 254 10.63 8.25 11.23
CA ARG A 254 11.49 7.35 12.02
C ARG A 254 10.81 6.72 13.22
N LEU A 255 9.82 7.41 13.81
CA LEU A 255 9.04 6.89 14.94
C LEU A 255 8.33 5.56 14.60
N TYR A 256 8.05 5.34 13.32
CA TYR A 256 7.38 4.13 12.81
C TYR A 256 8.35 3.15 12.18
N ALA A 257 9.25 3.64 11.32
CA ALA A 257 10.18 2.80 10.58
C ALA A 257 11.32 2.22 11.46
N ASP A 258 11.90 3.00 12.39
CA ASP A 258 13.03 2.54 13.20
C ASP A 258 12.67 1.30 14.06
N PRO A 259 11.53 1.24 14.78
CA PRO A 259 11.15 0.05 15.55
C PRO A 259 10.97 -1.19 14.69
N VAL A 260 10.32 -1.06 13.52
CA VAL A 260 10.03 -2.18 12.63
C VAL A 260 11.30 -2.71 11.96
N LEU A 261 12.15 -1.82 11.47
CA LEU A 261 13.31 -2.18 10.67
C LEU A 261 14.58 -2.44 11.51
N THR A 262 14.63 -1.95 12.74
CA THR A 262 15.84 -2.04 13.59
C THR A 262 15.58 -2.58 14.99
N GLY A 263 14.33 -2.81 15.38
CA GLY A 263 13.96 -3.24 16.73
C GLY A 263 14.14 -2.18 17.81
N LYS A 264 14.25 -0.90 17.42
CA LYS A 264 14.53 0.20 18.36
C LYS A 264 13.77 1.46 17.99
N TYR A 265 13.19 2.13 18.99
CA TYR A 265 12.73 3.50 18.83
C TYR A 265 13.92 4.47 18.71
N PRO A 266 13.73 5.63 18.05
CA PRO A 266 14.76 6.66 17.97
C PRO A 266 15.27 7.14 19.35
N ASP A 267 16.57 7.39 19.48
CA ASP A 267 17.20 7.71 20.77
C ASP A 267 16.65 8.94 21.47
N LEU A 268 16.19 9.97 20.74
CA LEU A 268 15.58 11.16 21.36
C LEU A 268 14.27 10.81 22.09
N ILE A 269 13.49 9.85 21.58
CA ILE A 269 12.29 9.35 22.24
C ILE A 269 12.67 8.47 23.44
N ARG A 270 13.74 7.68 23.32
CA ARG A 270 14.29 6.90 24.45
C ARG A 270 14.77 7.81 25.58
N ALA A 271 15.38 8.94 25.28
CA ALA A 271 15.75 9.96 26.26
C ALA A 271 14.51 10.67 26.84
N ALA A 272 13.48 10.89 26.03
CA ALA A 272 12.20 11.46 26.46
C ALA A 272 11.37 10.51 27.34
N LYS A 273 11.65 9.19 27.38
CA LYS A 273 11.01 8.23 28.33
C LYS A 273 11.09 8.67 29.79
N PHE A 274 12.12 9.44 30.16
CA PHE A 274 12.23 9.98 31.52
C PHE A 274 11.17 11.03 31.86
N PHE A 275 10.47 11.56 30.85
CA PHE A 275 9.50 12.65 30.97
C PHE A 275 8.16 12.37 30.26
N SER A 276 7.97 11.17 29.69
CA SER A 276 6.79 10.82 28.89
C SER A 276 6.05 9.60 29.44
N SER A 277 4.76 9.49 29.13
CA SER A 277 3.91 8.31 29.36
C SER A 277 4.20 7.17 28.36
N PHE A 278 5.30 7.25 27.60
CA PHE A 278 5.68 6.27 26.59
C PHE A 278 6.50 5.14 27.24
N ASP A 279 5.80 4.31 28.01
CA ASP A 279 6.37 3.06 28.53
C ASP A 279 6.02 1.91 27.59
N HIS A 280 7.01 1.07 27.28
CA HIS A 280 6.82 -0.14 26.48
C HIS A 280 7.75 -1.24 26.98
N PRO A 281 7.25 -2.48 27.15
CA PRO A 281 8.07 -3.67 27.35
C PRO A 281 9.11 -3.82 26.22
N GLU A 282 10.33 -4.24 26.56
CA GLU A 282 11.35 -4.56 25.53
C GLU A 282 10.93 -5.75 24.67
N GLU A 283 10.17 -6.69 25.25
CA GLU A 283 9.58 -7.87 24.57
C GLU A 283 8.69 -7.47 23.38
N ASP A 284 8.03 -6.32 23.44
CA ASP A 284 7.19 -5.85 22.34
C ASP A 284 8.01 -5.48 21.11
N LEU A 285 9.25 -5.01 21.28
CA LEU A 285 10.11 -4.67 20.15
C LEU A 285 10.51 -5.91 19.35
N GLU A 286 10.64 -7.07 20.00
CA GLU A 286 10.87 -8.35 19.31
C GLU A 286 9.66 -8.76 18.45
N ILE A 287 8.45 -8.43 18.90
CA ILE A 287 7.21 -8.64 18.13
C ILE A 287 7.10 -7.61 17.00
N ILE A 288 7.39 -6.33 17.27
CA ILE A 288 7.31 -5.24 16.29
C ILE A 288 8.30 -5.45 15.14
N SER A 289 9.51 -5.95 15.43
CA SER A 289 10.59 -6.10 14.46
C SER A 289 10.68 -7.51 13.86
N GLN A 290 9.56 -8.21 13.73
CA GLN A 290 9.55 -9.48 13.00
C GLN A 290 10.05 -9.25 11.55
N PRO A 291 10.88 -10.14 10.99
CA PRO A 291 11.42 -9.95 9.64
C PRO A 291 10.32 -9.84 8.58
N LEU A 292 10.41 -8.78 7.77
CA LEU A 292 9.51 -8.52 6.65
C LEU A 292 10.09 -9.05 5.33
N ASP A 293 9.22 -9.49 4.44
CA ASP A 293 9.58 -9.87 3.07
C ASP A 293 9.68 -8.64 2.15
N PHE A 294 8.95 -7.56 2.47
CA PHE A 294 9.05 -6.26 1.82
C PHE A 294 8.66 -5.13 2.77
N TYR A 295 9.07 -3.90 2.46
CA TYR A 295 8.60 -2.69 3.11
C TYR A 295 7.86 -1.79 2.12
N GLY A 296 6.61 -1.46 2.43
CA GLY A 296 5.75 -0.61 1.64
C GLY A 296 5.98 0.87 1.93
N LEU A 297 6.19 1.64 0.87
CA LEU A 297 6.41 3.07 0.88
C LEU A 297 5.20 3.77 0.23
N ASN A 298 4.49 4.60 0.99
CA ASN A 298 3.55 5.55 0.42
C ASN A 298 4.25 6.90 0.26
N TYR A 299 4.28 7.45 -0.96
CA TYR A 299 4.94 8.72 -1.23
C TYR A 299 4.06 9.64 -2.06
N TYR A 300 3.94 10.89 -1.61
CA TYR A 300 3.19 11.94 -2.27
C TYR A 300 3.97 13.24 -2.46
N MET A 301 4.77 13.65 -1.47
CA MET A 301 5.43 14.95 -1.47
C MET A 301 6.56 15.01 -0.43
N PRO A 302 7.55 15.89 -0.61
CA PRO A 302 8.38 16.36 0.50
C PRO A 302 7.64 17.40 1.35
N THR A 303 8.15 17.68 2.54
CA THR A 303 7.62 18.72 3.43
C THR A 303 8.71 19.73 3.78
N LYS A 304 8.50 21.01 3.45
CA LYS A 304 9.44 22.08 3.84
C LYS A 304 9.12 22.55 5.25
N VAL A 305 10.13 22.66 6.09
CA VAL A 305 9.97 22.96 7.51
C VAL A 305 10.79 24.19 7.88
N ALA A 306 10.14 25.15 8.53
CA ALA A 306 10.77 26.35 9.08
C ALA A 306 10.61 26.40 10.60
N ALA A 307 11.61 26.97 11.28
CA ALA A 307 11.57 27.18 12.72
C ALA A 307 10.67 28.37 13.12
N GLY A 308 10.13 28.28 14.33
CA GLY A 308 9.24 29.28 14.91
C GLY A 308 7.77 29.09 14.54
N PRO A 309 6.89 29.84 15.23
CA PRO A 309 5.47 29.84 14.91
C PRO A 309 5.30 30.41 13.49
N GLY A 310 4.65 29.65 12.60
CA GLY A 310 4.38 30.09 11.23
C GLY A 310 3.41 31.26 11.17
N GLY A 311 3.18 31.78 9.96
CA GLY A 311 2.23 32.88 9.71
C GLY A 311 0.75 32.56 10.01
N GLY A 312 0.46 31.36 10.53
CA GLY A 312 -0.88 30.93 10.93
C GLY A 312 -1.83 30.62 9.78
N THR A 313 -1.36 30.64 8.53
CA THR A 313 -2.19 30.39 7.34
C THR A 313 -1.83 29.05 6.72
N VAL A 314 -2.68 28.04 6.93
CA VAL A 314 -2.72 26.85 6.09
C VAL A 314 -3.07 27.29 4.65
N PRO A 315 -2.43 26.76 3.59
CA PRO A 315 -2.82 27.07 2.21
C PRO A 315 -4.32 26.87 2.01
N SER A 316 -4.99 27.78 1.30
CA SER A 316 -6.46 27.77 1.18
C SER A 316 -6.99 26.45 0.62
N SER A 317 -6.31 25.85 -0.36
CA SER A 317 -6.67 24.55 -0.93
C SER A 317 -6.55 23.39 0.06
N MET A 318 -5.55 23.44 0.96
CA MET A 318 -5.39 22.44 2.02
C MET A 318 -6.44 22.65 3.12
N ALA A 319 -6.76 23.90 3.46
CA ALA A 319 -7.86 24.22 4.38
C ALA A 319 -9.23 23.83 3.80
N GLU A 320 -9.43 23.97 2.49
CA GLU A 320 -10.63 23.51 1.78
C GLU A 320 -10.74 21.99 1.77
N ALA A 321 -9.64 21.28 1.49
CA ALA A 321 -9.59 19.82 1.49
C ALA A 321 -9.77 19.19 2.88
N MET A 322 -9.36 19.89 3.93
CA MET A 322 -9.40 19.37 5.31
C MET A 322 -10.57 19.94 6.12
N GLY A 323 -11.35 20.87 5.57
CA GLY A 323 -12.45 21.57 6.26
C GLY A 323 -12.02 22.87 6.93
N SER A 324 -12.90 23.88 6.89
CA SER A 324 -12.63 25.29 7.27
C SER A 324 -12.24 25.50 8.75
N ASP A 325 -12.54 24.54 9.63
CA ASP A 325 -12.27 24.62 11.08
C ASP A 325 -10.80 24.38 11.45
N LEU A 326 -9.97 23.88 10.50
CA LEU A 326 -8.55 23.59 10.74
C LEU A 326 -7.59 24.74 10.43
N SER A 327 -8.10 25.84 9.88
CA SER A 327 -7.33 27.10 9.90
C SER A 327 -6.93 27.50 11.34
N ALA A 328 -7.63 26.97 12.35
CA ALA A 328 -7.35 27.16 13.76
C ALA A 328 -6.41 26.12 14.40
N THR A 329 -6.16 24.94 13.81
CA THR A 329 -5.23 23.92 14.36
C THR A 329 -3.76 24.19 14.02
N GLY A 330 -3.49 25.13 13.11
CA GLY A 330 -2.18 25.75 12.91
C GLY A 330 -1.81 26.82 13.96
N SER A 331 -2.50 26.86 15.10
CA SER A 331 -2.37 27.90 16.11
C SER A 331 -1.05 27.80 16.88
N GLY A 332 0.04 28.33 16.31
CA GLY A 332 1.16 28.99 17.01
C GLY A 332 1.88 28.28 18.16
N ALA A 333 1.59 27.00 18.43
CA ALA A 333 1.99 26.27 19.63
C ALA A 333 3.17 25.32 19.37
N THR A 334 3.45 24.99 18.11
CA THR A 334 4.63 24.19 17.74
C THR A 334 5.82 25.11 17.47
N PRO A 335 7.05 24.73 17.88
CA PRO A 335 8.26 25.53 17.66
C PRO A 335 8.72 25.54 16.19
N PHE A 336 7.90 25.01 15.27
CA PHE A 336 8.13 24.91 13.83
C PHE A 336 6.80 24.83 13.08
N HIS A 337 6.85 25.06 11.77
CA HIS A 337 5.70 24.97 10.87
C HIS A 337 6.10 24.45 9.48
N VAL A 338 5.09 23.99 8.74
CA VAL A 338 5.23 23.65 7.32
C VAL A 338 5.24 24.94 6.50
N GLU A 339 6.21 25.06 5.61
CA GLU A 339 6.38 26.19 4.70
C GLU A 339 6.02 25.78 3.26
N THR A 340 5.49 26.72 2.49
CA THR A 340 5.08 26.52 1.10
C THR A 340 6.29 26.52 0.17
N TRP A 341 6.20 25.87 -1.00
CA TRP A 341 7.13 26.07 -2.11
C TRP A 341 6.47 26.97 -3.17
N PRO A 342 6.71 28.29 -3.17
CA PRO A 342 6.02 29.21 -4.08
C PRO A 342 6.31 28.93 -5.56
N GLU A 343 7.43 28.29 -5.85
CA GLU A 343 7.85 27.95 -7.21
C GLU A 343 7.40 26.56 -7.68
N ALA A 344 6.78 25.75 -6.81
CA ALA A 344 6.31 24.42 -7.15
C ALA A 344 4.90 24.48 -7.75
N ASP A 345 4.64 23.63 -8.74
CA ASP A 345 3.27 23.25 -9.07
C ASP A 345 2.64 22.55 -7.86
N ILE A 346 1.32 22.70 -7.70
CA ILE A 346 0.58 22.09 -6.59
C ILE A 346 -0.54 21.17 -7.07
N THR A 347 -0.82 20.11 -6.31
CA THR A 347 -2.01 19.27 -6.45
C THR A 347 -3.27 20.04 -6.07
N ALA A 348 -4.46 19.48 -6.32
CA ALA A 348 -5.72 20.05 -5.82
C ALA A 348 -5.78 20.07 -4.28
N TYR A 349 -5.02 19.19 -3.62
CA TYR A 349 -4.84 19.18 -2.16
C TYR A 349 -3.90 20.31 -1.66
N GLY A 350 -3.24 21.04 -2.57
CA GLY A 350 -2.22 22.05 -2.22
C GLY A 350 -0.82 21.48 -1.97
N TRP A 351 -0.59 20.21 -2.29
CA TRP A 351 0.71 19.55 -2.08
C TRP A 351 1.70 19.90 -3.18
N PRO A 352 2.98 20.17 -2.86
CA PRO A 352 3.98 20.49 -3.86
C PRO A 352 4.31 19.28 -4.73
N VAL A 353 4.32 19.46 -6.05
CA VAL A 353 4.76 18.45 -7.01
C VAL A 353 6.27 18.55 -7.20
N LYS A 354 6.99 17.61 -6.59
CA LYS A 354 8.46 17.59 -6.51
C LYS A 354 9.01 16.17 -6.74
N PRO A 355 8.95 15.64 -7.98
CA PRO A 355 9.35 14.27 -8.28
C PRO A 355 10.79 13.94 -7.90
N GLU A 356 11.69 14.92 -7.94
CA GLU A 356 13.09 14.76 -7.57
C GLU A 356 13.30 14.29 -6.11
N TYR A 357 12.33 14.54 -5.23
CA TYR A 357 12.39 14.11 -3.84
C TYR A 357 11.99 12.64 -3.63
N MET A 358 11.47 11.95 -4.64
CA MET A 358 11.35 10.49 -4.62
C MET A 358 12.73 9.84 -4.51
N ALA A 359 13.72 10.33 -5.27
CA ALA A 359 15.10 9.84 -5.18
C ALA A 359 15.72 10.16 -3.80
N VAL A 360 15.38 11.31 -3.21
CA VAL A 360 15.81 11.68 -1.86
C VAL A 360 15.23 10.72 -0.83
N ALA A 361 13.92 10.42 -0.90
CA ALA A 361 13.27 9.48 0.01
C ALA A 361 13.93 8.10 -0.03
N LEU A 362 14.11 7.54 -1.24
CA LEU A 362 14.74 6.23 -1.43
C LEU A 362 16.20 6.22 -0.94
N LYS A 363 16.95 7.30 -1.20
CA LYS A 363 18.32 7.44 -0.70
C LYS A 363 18.36 7.51 0.83
N GLU A 364 17.48 8.29 1.45
CA GLU A 364 17.44 8.40 2.91
C GLU A 364 17.10 7.05 3.56
N MET A 365 16.18 6.28 2.98
CA MET A 365 15.90 4.92 3.45
C MET A 365 17.11 4.00 3.30
N ALA A 366 17.81 4.05 2.16
CA ALA A 366 19.04 3.29 1.93
C ALA A 366 20.14 3.60 2.95
N ASP A 367 20.37 4.89 3.22
CA ASP A 367 21.39 5.36 4.14
C ASP A 367 21.06 4.98 5.61
N ARG A 368 19.78 4.99 5.98
CA ARG A 368 19.31 4.71 7.36
C ARG A 368 19.20 3.22 7.67
N TYR A 369 18.84 2.41 6.67
CA TYR A 369 18.51 1.00 6.85
C TYR A 369 19.36 0.12 5.91
N PRO A 370 20.60 -0.23 6.29
CA PRO A 370 21.48 -1.06 5.46
C PRO A 370 20.93 -2.45 5.13
N ASN A 371 20.02 -2.97 5.95
CA ASN A 371 19.34 -4.25 5.77
C ASN A 371 17.86 -4.07 5.41
N LEU A 372 17.51 -2.97 4.73
CA LEU A 372 16.14 -2.74 4.30
C LEU A 372 15.68 -3.91 3.43
N PRO A 373 14.51 -4.52 3.72
CA PRO A 373 13.94 -5.51 2.82
C PRO A 373 13.58 -4.85 1.49
N PRO A 374 13.24 -5.64 0.46
CA PRO A 374 12.75 -5.10 -0.81
C PRO A 374 11.67 -4.04 -0.61
N VAL A 375 11.74 -2.97 -1.40
CA VAL A 375 10.81 -1.83 -1.30
C VAL A 375 9.76 -1.94 -2.39
N ILE A 376 8.51 -1.64 -2.03
CA ILE A 376 7.42 -1.45 -2.98
C ILE A 376 6.82 -0.09 -2.70
N ILE A 377 6.67 0.75 -3.73
CA ILE A 377 5.88 1.97 -3.61
C ILE A 377 4.40 1.55 -3.64
N THR A 378 3.79 1.41 -2.46
CA THR A 378 2.44 0.85 -2.30
C THR A 378 1.33 1.86 -2.53
N GLU A 379 1.67 3.15 -2.51
CA GLU A 379 0.84 4.27 -2.98
C GLU A 379 1.73 5.37 -3.55
N GLY A 380 1.41 5.81 -4.76
CA GLY A 380 1.94 7.04 -5.35
C GLY A 380 0.92 7.60 -6.33
N GLY A 381 0.59 8.89 -6.20
CA GLY A 381 -0.43 9.53 -7.04
C GLY A 381 -0.74 10.93 -6.59
N ALA A 382 -1.69 11.58 -7.26
CA ALA A 382 -2.04 12.97 -6.95
C ALA A 382 -3.48 13.29 -7.31
N SER A 383 -4.11 14.10 -6.44
CA SER A 383 -5.40 14.73 -6.72
C SER A 383 -5.23 15.94 -7.65
N PHE A 384 -6.04 16.00 -8.69
CA PHE A 384 -6.15 17.15 -9.60
C PHE A 384 -7.59 17.32 -10.03
N GLU A 385 -8.08 18.55 -10.11
CA GLU A 385 -9.40 18.83 -10.68
C GLU A 385 -9.52 18.23 -12.09
N ASP A 386 -10.56 17.43 -12.29
CA ASP A 386 -10.83 16.77 -13.56
C ASP A 386 -11.85 17.55 -14.38
N ILE A 387 -11.52 17.78 -15.66
CA ILE A 387 -12.43 18.43 -16.61
C ILE A 387 -13.07 17.35 -17.48
N ILE A 388 -14.37 17.18 -17.36
CA ILE A 388 -15.14 16.24 -18.20
C ILE A 388 -15.44 16.90 -19.55
N VAL A 389 -14.81 16.39 -20.61
CA VAL A 389 -15.04 16.82 -21.99
C VAL A 389 -16.01 15.84 -22.66
N ARG A 390 -17.04 16.36 -23.33
CA ARG A 390 -17.99 15.55 -24.10
C ARG A 390 -17.77 15.72 -25.59
N ASP A 391 -17.47 14.63 -26.29
CA ASP A 391 -17.52 14.59 -27.74
C ASP A 391 -18.98 14.55 -28.19
N LYS A 392 -19.43 15.61 -28.88
CA LYS A 392 -20.81 15.74 -29.35
C LYS A 392 -21.15 14.77 -30.48
N SER A 393 -20.17 14.27 -31.21
CA SER A 393 -20.35 13.41 -32.38
C SER A 393 -20.52 11.93 -31.98
N THR A 394 -19.75 11.47 -31.02
CA THR A 394 -19.77 10.09 -30.49
C THR A 394 -20.62 9.96 -29.23
N ASN A 395 -20.96 11.09 -28.59
CA ASN A 395 -21.59 11.15 -27.28
C ASN A 395 -20.73 10.52 -26.16
N THR A 396 -19.41 10.43 -26.33
CA THR A 396 -18.49 9.89 -25.32
C THR A 396 -17.94 10.98 -24.40
N ARG A 397 -17.64 10.60 -23.16
CA ARG A 397 -16.94 11.44 -22.18
C ARG A 397 -15.45 11.13 -22.25
N PHE A 398 -14.61 12.16 -22.11
CA PHE A 398 -13.16 12.06 -22.03
C PHE A 398 -12.63 13.00 -20.95
N ILE A 399 -11.66 12.54 -20.17
CA ILE A 399 -11.07 13.28 -19.06
C ILE A 399 -9.56 13.30 -19.31
N PRO A 400 -8.99 14.42 -19.79
CA PRO A 400 -7.61 14.47 -20.29
C PRO A 400 -6.53 14.37 -19.21
N ASP A 401 -6.83 14.70 -17.96
CA ASP A 401 -5.99 14.66 -16.74
C ASP A 401 -4.45 14.57 -16.85
N GLU A 402 -3.86 15.31 -17.79
CA GLU A 402 -2.42 15.27 -18.14
C GLU A 402 -1.50 15.58 -16.95
N ARG A 403 -2.01 16.34 -15.97
CA ARG A 403 -1.27 16.66 -14.74
C ARG A 403 -1.06 15.43 -13.86
N ARG A 404 -2.06 14.54 -13.78
CA ARG A 404 -2.00 13.27 -13.04
C ARG A 404 -1.04 12.31 -13.72
N LEU A 405 -1.18 12.15 -15.03
CA LEU A 405 -0.27 11.39 -15.87
C LEU A 405 1.19 11.85 -15.65
N LYS A 406 1.46 13.14 -15.81
CA LYS A 406 2.80 13.70 -15.63
C LYS A 406 3.34 13.46 -14.23
N TYR A 407 2.51 13.63 -13.20
CA TYR A 407 2.91 13.36 -11.81
C TYR A 407 3.37 11.90 -11.66
N ILE A 408 2.56 10.93 -12.11
CA ILE A 408 2.87 9.50 -11.97
C ILE A 408 4.13 9.16 -12.76
N SER A 409 4.21 9.60 -14.02
CA SER A 409 5.36 9.38 -14.91
C SER A 409 6.67 9.87 -14.31
N ASP A 410 6.72 11.14 -13.87
CA ASP A 410 7.95 11.73 -13.36
C ASP A 410 8.43 11.07 -12.04
N HIS A 411 7.51 10.68 -11.16
CA HIS A 411 7.85 10.01 -9.90
C HIS A 411 8.32 8.58 -10.13
N LEU A 412 7.66 7.83 -11.01
CA LEU A 412 8.07 6.47 -11.38
C LEU A 412 9.43 6.49 -12.09
N GLU A 413 9.64 7.40 -13.05
CA GLU A 413 10.95 7.58 -13.70
C GLU A 413 12.03 7.87 -12.67
N THR A 414 11.77 8.79 -11.75
CA THR A 414 12.75 9.17 -10.71
C THR A 414 13.08 7.99 -9.80
N ALA A 415 12.09 7.20 -9.38
CA ALA A 415 12.30 6.01 -8.55
C ALA A 415 13.15 4.96 -9.26
N LEU A 416 12.84 4.66 -10.54
CA LEU A 416 13.58 3.70 -11.35
C LEU A 416 15.03 4.15 -11.57
N ARG A 417 15.25 5.42 -11.91
CA ARG A 417 16.61 5.96 -12.08
C ARG A 417 17.42 6.01 -10.79
N ALA A 418 16.77 6.30 -9.66
CA ALA A 418 17.45 6.34 -8.37
C ALA A 418 17.97 4.96 -7.95
N THR A 419 17.27 3.89 -8.32
CA THR A 419 17.55 2.51 -7.90
C THR A 419 18.24 1.65 -8.96
N ALA A 420 18.33 2.15 -10.20
CA ALA A 420 19.15 1.54 -11.25
C ALA A 420 20.66 1.54 -10.89
N PRO A 421 21.49 0.69 -11.54
CA PRO A 421 22.94 0.68 -11.33
C PRO A 421 23.58 2.07 -11.50
N GLY A 422 24.35 2.52 -10.51
CA GLY A 422 24.94 3.86 -10.47
C GLY A 422 24.00 4.97 -10.00
N GLY A 423 22.75 4.64 -9.68
CA GLY A 423 21.77 5.55 -9.08
C GLY A 423 22.09 5.87 -7.62
N VAL A 424 21.48 6.96 -7.11
CA VAL A 424 21.75 7.47 -5.75
C VAL A 424 21.26 6.54 -4.62
N ALA A 425 20.41 5.58 -4.95
CA ALA A 425 19.82 4.58 -4.08
C ALA A 425 19.94 3.18 -4.69
N GLU A 426 21.03 2.89 -5.42
CA GLU A 426 21.26 1.60 -6.11
C GLU A 426 21.23 0.37 -5.18
N SER A 427 21.37 0.55 -3.86
CA SER A 427 21.28 -0.52 -2.87
C SER A 427 19.84 -0.92 -2.54
N ILE A 428 18.84 -0.18 -3.01
CA ILE A 428 17.42 -0.49 -2.79
C ILE A 428 16.94 -1.46 -3.86
N ASP A 429 16.47 -2.64 -3.45
CA ASP A 429 15.70 -3.55 -4.29
C ASP A 429 14.25 -3.04 -4.43
N LEU A 430 14.01 -2.17 -5.41
CA LEU A 430 12.68 -1.62 -5.70
C LEU A 430 11.90 -2.56 -6.65
N ARG A 431 10.79 -3.14 -6.16
CA ARG A 431 10.05 -4.20 -6.85
C ARG A 431 8.71 -3.81 -7.45
N GLY A 432 8.19 -2.63 -7.15
CA GLY A 432 6.92 -2.22 -7.74
C GLY A 432 6.45 -0.82 -7.40
N TYR A 433 5.43 -0.38 -8.15
CA TYR A 433 4.75 0.90 -8.01
C TYR A 433 3.24 0.71 -8.15
N TYR A 434 2.48 1.18 -7.16
CA TYR A 434 1.04 1.14 -7.13
C TYR A 434 0.46 2.55 -7.19
N VAL A 435 -0.30 2.83 -8.25
CA VAL A 435 -0.96 4.13 -8.39
C VAL A 435 -2.07 4.26 -7.35
N TRP A 436 -2.00 5.32 -6.54
CA TRP A 436 -3.13 5.78 -5.74
C TRP A 436 -3.94 6.81 -6.56
N SER A 437 -5.11 6.46 -7.08
CA SER A 437 -5.86 5.22 -6.87
C SER A 437 -6.49 4.68 -8.16
N PHE A 438 -7.11 3.50 -8.07
CA PHE A 438 -7.84 2.95 -9.21
C PHE A 438 -9.09 3.77 -9.57
N LEU A 439 -9.87 4.17 -8.55
CA LEU A 439 -11.16 4.87 -8.68
C LEU A 439 -11.09 6.19 -7.91
N ASP A 440 -11.69 7.25 -8.45
CA ASP A 440 -12.13 8.37 -7.61
C ASP A 440 -13.00 7.81 -6.48
N ASN A 441 -12.72 8.21 -5.26
CA ASN A 441 -13.25 7.55 -4.07
C ASN A 441 -13.54 8.58 -2.97
N PHE A 442 -14.06 8.10 -1.83
CA PHE A 442 -14.28 8.94 -0.66
C PHE A 442 -12.94 9.28 0.00
N GLU A 443 -12.41 10.48 -0.25
CA GLU A 443 -11.11 10.95 0.25
C GLU A 443 -11.22 11.46 1.69
N TRP A 444 -11.60 10.57 2.60
CA TRP A 444 -11.59 10.79 4.05
C TRP A 444 -12.36 12.07 4.43
N SER A 445 -11.74 13.00 5.18
CA SER A 445 -12.39 14.26 5.56
C SER A 445 -12.71 15.18 4.36
N ALA A 446 -12.07 14.99 3.21
CA ALA A 446 -12.30 15.79 2.01
C ALA A 446 -13.55 15.34 1.22
N GLY A 447 -14.18 14.23 1.60
CA GLY A 447 -15.32 13.67 0.88
C GLY A 447 -14.98 13.34 -0.57
N TYR A 448 -15.82 13.73 -1.52
CA TYR A 448 -15.65 13.41 -2.94
C TYR A 448 -14.94 14.52 -3.76
N ASN A 449 -14.40 15.55 -3.10
CA ASN A 449 -13.83 16.73 -3.75
C ASN A 449 -12.36 16.58 -4.18
N GLN A 450 -11.75 15.41 -3.97
CA GLN A 450 -10.33 15.15 -4.23
C GLN A 450 -10.17 13.91 -5.12
N PRO A 451 -10.31 14.05 -6.45
CA PRO A 451 -10.23 12.90 -7.36
C PRO A 451 -8.77 12.46 -7.54
N PHE A 452 -8.42 11.29 -6.97
CA PHE A 452 -7.11 10.64 -7.14
C PHE A 452 -7.10 9.57 -8.24
N GLY A 453 -8.27 9.09 -8.67
CA GLY A 453 -8.41 7.88 -9.45
C GLY A 453 -7.85 7.98 -10.87
N LEU A 454 -7.43 6.85 -11.42
CA LEU A 454 -7.29 6.65 -12.87
C LEU A 454 -8.66 6.55 -13.56
N LEU A 455 -9.68 6.11 -12.83
CA LEU A 455 -11.08 6.14 -13.25
C LEU A 455 -11.83 7.24 -12.53
N HIS A 456 -12.56 8.04 -13.30
CA HIS A 456 -13.57 8.93 -12.74
C HIS A 456 -14.80 8.13 -12.33
N VAL A 457 -15.37 8.48 -11.17
CA VAL A 457 -16.66 7.96 -10.71
C VAL A 457 -17.65 9.12 -10.64
N ASP A 458 -18.72 9.02 -11.40
CA ASP A 458 -19.87 9.91 -11.27
C ASP A 458 -20.65 9.45 -10.03
N PHE A 459 -20.53 10.13 -8.89
CA PHE A 459 -21.09 9.66 -7.62
C PHE A 459 -22.64 9.69 -7.55
N GLU A 460 -23.31 10.31 -8.52
CA GLU A 460 -24.78 10.26 -8.62
C GLU A 460 -25.24 9.00 -9.39
N THR A 461 -24.56 8.65 -10.47
CA THR A 461 -24.95 7.54 -11.36
C THR A 461 -24.14 6.27 -11.17
N LEU A 462 -23.01 6.38 -10.47
CA LEU A 462 -21.98 5.37 -10.24
C LEU A 462 -21.30 4.89 -11.53
N GLU A 463 -21.37 5.67 -12.61
CA GLU A 463 -20.68 5.40 -13.85
C GLU A 463 -19.16 5.56 -13.67
N ARG A 464 -18.38 4.59 -14.17
CA ARG A 464 -16.90 4.65 -14.23
C ARG A 464 -16.46 5.12 -15.61
N THR A 465 -15.66 6.19 -15.67
CA THR A 465 -15.09 6.71 -16.92
C THR A 465 -13.56 6.70 -16.86
N PRO A 466 -12.86 5.90 -17.69
CA PRO A 466 -11.40 5.95 -17.79
C PRO A 466 -10.88 7.34 -18.17
N LYS A 467 -9.89 7.83 -17.41
CA LYS A 467 -9.19 9.10 -17.70
C LYS A 467 -8.02 8.87 -18.67
N ALA A 468 -7.37 9.93 -19.15
CA ALA A 468 -6.20 9.77 -20.01
C ALA A 468 -5.03 9.10 -19.28
N SER A 469 -4.87 9.36 -17.98
CA SER A 469 -3.89 8.67 -17.14
C SER A 469 -4.10 7.15 -17.07
N TYR A 470 -5.35 6.67 -17.14
CA TYR A 470 -5.66 5.24 -17.25
C TYR A 470 -5.10 4.66 -18.56
N PHE A 471 -5.39 5.30 -19.69
CA PHE A 471 -4.93 4.82 -20.99
C PHE A 471 -3.41 4.92 -21.15
N TRP A 472 -2.79 5.95 -20.59
CA TRP A 472 -1.33 6.06 -20.55
C TRP A 472 -0.69 4.96 -19.69
N PHE A 473 -1.28 4.63 -18.53
CA PHE A 473 -0.76 3.56 -17.68
C PHE A 473 -0.93 2.18 -18.34
N GLN A 474 -2.03 1.98 -19.08
CA GLN A 474 -2.23 0.82 -19.95
C GLN A 474 -1.12 0.73 -21.02
N GLU A 475 -0.84 1.82 -21.74
CA GLU A 475 0.22 1.88 -22.75
C GLU A 475 1.61 1.57 -22.15
N LEU A 476 1.90 2.08 -20.95
CA LEU A 476 3.15 1.81 -20.23
C LEU A 476 3.32 0.30 -19.94
N ILE A 477 2.27 -0.36 -19.48
CA ILE A 477 2.23 -1.80 -19.20
C ILE A 477 2.45 -2.59 -20.49
N GLU A 478 1.73 -2.24 -21.56
CA GLU A 478 1.85 -2.90 -22.86
C GLU A 478 3.27 -2.77 -23.45
N GLU A 479 3.86 -1.58 -23.42
CA GLU A 479 5.22 -1.34 -23.90
C GLU A 479 6.28 -2.09 -23.07
N ARG A 480 6.08 -2.19 -21.74
CA ARG A 480 6.95 -3.00 -20.86
C ARG A 480 6.88 -4.47 -21.25
N ASP A 481 5.69 -5.01 -21.47
CA ASP A 481 5.50 -6.41 -21.82
C ASP A 481 6.08 -6.74 -23.21
N LEU A 482 5.92 -5.82 -24.18
CA LEU A 482 6.55 -5.92 -25.48
C LEU A 482 8.09 -5.91 -25.38
N ALA A 483 8.66 -5.02 -24.55
CA ALA A 483 10.09 -4.96 -24.32
C ALA A 483 10.63 -6.24 -23.67
N ALA A 484 9.90 -6.79 -22.69
CA ALA A 484 10.24 -8.05 -22.03
C ALA A 484 10.20 -9.24 -23.00
N ALA A 485 9.16 -9.33 -23.83
CA ALA A 485 9.02 -10.38 -24.84
C ALA A 485 10.14 -10.33 -25.90
N ALA A 486 10.50 -9.13 -26.35
CA ALA A 486 11.62 -8.94 -27.28
C ALA A 486 12.95 -9.37 -26.66
N GLY A 487 13.19 -9.02 -25.40
CA GLY A 487 14.38 -9.46 -24.65
C GLY A 487 14.48 -10.98 -24.52
N ALA A 488 13.37 -11.64 -24.19
CA ALA A 488 13.30 -13.10 -24.08
C ALA A 488 13.59 -13.81 -25.43
N ALA A 489 13.03 -13.30 -26.53
CA ALA A 489 13.26 -13.84 -27.86
C ALA A 489 14.74 -13.71 -28.29
N ILE A 490 15.39 -12.58 -27.98
CA ILE A 490 16.82 -12.38 -28.24
C ILE A 490 17.66 -13.33 -27.39
N ALA A 491 17.35 -13.48 -26.10
CA ALA A 491 18.07 -14.40 -25.22
C ALA A 491 17.96 -15.85 -25.71
N GLN A 492 16.78 -16.27 -26.17
CA GLN A 492 16.56 -17.60 -26.75
C GLN A 492 17.32 -17.79 -28.06
N ALA A 493 17.42 -16.77 -28.92
CA ALA A 493 18.20 -16.83 -30.16
C ALA A 493 19.71 -16.85 -29.94
N LEU A 494 20.21 -16.35 -28.80
CA LEU A 494 21.63 -16.32 -28.44
C LEU A 494 22.12 -17.61 -27.75
N VAL A 495 21.23 -18.50 -27.34
CA VAL A 495 21.56 -19.85 -26.85
C VAL A 495 21.25 -20.85 -27.97
N PRO A 496 22.18 -21.16 -28.89
CA PRO A 496 21.95 -22.21 -29.87
C PRO A 496 21.85 -23.58 -29.18
N ASP A 497 20.93 -24.42 -29.66
CA ASP A 497 20.71 -25.80 -29.23
C ASP A 497 22.03 -26.54 -28.98
N LEU A 498 22.33 -26.85 -27.71
CA LEU A 498 23.35 -27.82 -27.34
C LEU A 498 22.71 -29.20 -27.16
N VAL A 499 22.10 -29.76 -28.21
CA VAL A 499 21.97 -31.21 -28.40
C VAL A 499 21.83 -31.51 -29.91
N ASP A 500 22.83 -32.12 -30.54
CA ASP A 500 22.75 -33.51 -31.05
C ASP A 500 23.82 -33.77 -32.15
N THR A 501 25.00 -34.24 -31.74
CA THR A 501 25.89 -34.98 -32.65
C THR A 501 26.55 -36.11 -31.87
N ASP A 502 25.84 -37.21 -31.66
CA ASP A 502 26.46 -38.52 -31.51
C ASP A 502 25.85 -39.53 -32.51
N GLN A 503 26.56 -39.65 -33.63
CA GLN A 503 26.90 -40.88 -34.34
C GLN A 503 25.78 -41.70 -35.02
N GLU A 504 25.59 -41.44 -36.30
CA GLU A 504 25.53 -42.53 -37.29
C GLU A 504 26.96 -42.93 -37.70
N ALA A 505 27.35 -44.15 -37.33
CA ALA A 505 28.41 -44.89 -38.02
C ALA A 505 28.14 -46.40 -37.96
N GLY A 506 27.85 -46.99 -39.12
CA GLY A 506 28.24 -48.37 -39.43
C GLY A 506 27.14 -49.42 -39.46
N SER A 507 26.63 -49.69 -40.66
CA SER A 507 26.09 -50.99 -41.08
C SER A 507 27.20 -52.05 -41.16
N ASP A 508 26.97 -53.27 -40.66
CA ASP A 508 27.10 -54.52 -41.43
C ASP A 508 26.85 -55.80 -40.58
N ASP A 509 26.17 -56.75 -41.25
CA ASP A 509 26.15 -58.21 -41.13
C ASP A 509 25.35 -59.00 -40.04
N LEU A 510 24.60 -59.97 -40.60
CA LEU A 510 23.65 -60.98 -40.07
C LEU A 510 24.37 -62.21 -39.41
N PRO A 511 23.70 -63.36 -39.11
CA PRO A 511 22.63 -63.64 -38.13
C PRO A 511 22.91 -64.92 -37.27
N GLY A 512 22.08 -65.20 -36.24
CA GLY A 512 21.75 -66.58 -35.83
C GLY A 512 21.88 -66.95 -34.35
N GLY A 513 20.98 -67.81 -33.86
CA GLY A 513 21.22 -68.65 -32.67
C GLY A 513 20.03 -68.85 -31.73
N LYS A 514 19.39 -70.03 -31.82
CA LYS A 514 18.38 -70.58 -30.90
C LYS A 514 18.98 -71.03 -29.54
N GLY A 515 18.13 -71.14 -28.52
CA GLY A 515 18.27 -72.11 -27.40
C GLY A 515 17.86 -71.52 -26.03
N LEU A 516 16.63 -71.75 -25.52
CA LEU A 516 16.11 -72.90 -24.75
C LEU A 516 16.53 -72.94 -23.26
N VAL A 517 15.49 -72.86 -22.39
CA VAL A 517 15.23 -73.64 -21.14
C VAL A 517 16.22 -73.42 -19.97
N GLY A 518 15.82 -73.26 -18.70
CA GLY A 518 14.54 -73.37 -18.00
C GLY A 518 14.78 -73.41 -16.48
N SER A 519 13.69 -73.68 -15.73
CA SER A 519 13.61 -74.06 -14.29
C SER A 519 14.17 -73.06 -13.27
N GLU A 520 13.60 -72.82 -12.10
CA GLU A 520 12.53 -73.43 -11.31
C GLU A 520 12.23 -72.42 -10.17
N ALA A 521 10.97 -72.35 -9.72
CA ALA A 521 10.61 -71.77 -8.43
C ALA A 521 10.62 -72.91 -7.37
N PRO A 522 10.14 -72.75 -6.11
CA PRO A 522 9.88 -71.55 -5.31
C PRO A 522 10.37 -71.71 -3.84
N ASP A 523 10.04 -70.70 -3.04
CA ASP A 523 9.30 -70.82 -1.77
C ASP A 523 9.97 -70.46 -0.42
N ASP A 524 9.04 -69.95 0.41
CA ASP A 524 8.96 -69.91 1.86
C ASP A 524 9.55 -68.76 2.68
N GLY A 525 8.63 -68.12 3.42
CA GLY A 525 8.83 -67.86 4.85
C GLY A 525 8.65 -66.41 5.31
N ALA A 526 7.42 -66.03 5.63
CA ALA A 526 7.03 -64.82 6.37
C ALA A 526 7.37 -64.95 7.90
N PRO A 527 6.77 -64.16 8.83
CA PRO A 527 6.98 -62.74 9.15
C PRO A 527 7.23 -62.52 10.68
N LEU A 528 7.13 -61.25 11.13
CA LEU A 528 6.68 -60.74 12.46
C LEU A 528 7.68 -59.88 13.24
N GLY A 529 7.18 -58.76 13.78
CA GLY A 529 7.57 -58.28 15.10
C GLY A 529 7.42 -56.78 15.32
N ALA A 530 6.33 -56.38 15.96
CA ALA A 530 6.09 -55.08 16.57
C ALA A 530 6.85 -54.92 17.90
N GLY A 531 7.06 -53.68 18.37
CA GLY A 531 7.47 -53.41 19.74
C GLY A 531 7.76 -51.92 20.02
N ALA A 532 6.96 -51.35 20.92
CA ALA A 532 6.96 -49.96 21.34
C ALA A 532 8.17 -49.52 22.18
N GLN A 533 8.43 -48.21 22.20
CA GLN A 533 8.62 -47.38 23.39
C GLN A 533 8.30 -45.91 23.08
#